data_AF-A0A0R0M697-F1
#
_entry.id   AF-A0A0R0M697-F1
#
_cell.length_a   1.000
_cell.length_b   1.000
_cell.length_c   1.000
_cell.angle_alpha   90.00
_cell.angle_beta   90.00
_cell.angle_gamma   90.00
#
_symmetry.space_group_name_H-M   'P 1'
#
loop_
_entity.id
_entity.type
_entity.pdbx_description
1 polymer ?
#
loop_
_entity_poly.entity_id
_entity_poly.type
_entity_poly.pdbx_seq_one_letter_code
_entity_poly.pdbx_strand_id
1 'polypeptide(L)'
;MHTNTQRLFTISSILFNAVTILLFVTSLLSYVYEKQPSVSNLKIVSLQPFSSEFKGRNIILNPQTDLTDVFHLNVKQIFLYVKMIAGDKKEMIWSQIVQKNDIKNIDKSFVNNYRFFEIPKGTNVSFELRGCIFPFVGLTKDKLFSKTTYKVPIH
;
A
#
# COMPACT_ATOMS: atom_id res chain seq x y z
N MET A 1 18.68 50.65 -12.03
CA MET A 1 18.75 49.30 -11.40
C MET A 1 17.39 48.70 -11.03
N HIS A 2 16.29 49.46 -10.99
CA HIS A 2 14.95 48.95 -10.61
C HIS A 2 14.22 48.10 -11.68
N THR A 3 14.49 48.34 -12.96
CA THR A 3 13.81 47.65 -14.07
C THR A 3 14.22 46.19 -14.22
N ASN A 4 15.48 45.85 -13.95
CA ASN A 4 15.96 44.46 -14.03
C ASN A 4 15.44 43.61 -12.86
N THR A 5 15.40 44.17 -11.65
CA THR A 5 14.84 43.49 -10.49
C THR A 5 13.33 43.30 -10.65
N GLN A 6 12.60 44.31 -11.13
CA GLN A 6 11.16 44.19 -11.42
C GLN A 6 10.87 43.11 -12.47
N ARG A 7 11.65 43.03 -13.56
CA ARG A 7 11.51 41.97 -14.57
C ARG A 7 11.73 40.57 -13.99
N LEU A 8 12.74 40.41 -13.12
CA LEU A 8 12.99 39.15 -12.42
C LEU A 8 11.82 38.77 -11.51
N PHE A 9 11.26 39.72 -10.76
CA PHE A 9 10.07 39.48 -9.94
C PHE A 9 8.86 39.08 -10.78
N THR A 10 8.62 39.74 -11.92
CA THR A 10 7.52 39.38 -12.83
C THR A 10 7.69 37.96 -13.40
N ILE A 11 8.89 37.61 -13.88
CA ILE A 11 9.17 36.26 -14.39
C ILE A 11 9.02 35.22 -13.28
N SER A 12 9.56 35.49 -12.09
CA SER A 12 9.42 34.60 -10.94
C SER A 12 7.96 34.39 -10.53
N SER A 13 7.15 35.45 -10.56
CA SER A 13 5.73 35.37 -10.23
C SER A 13 4.96 34.55 -11.27
N ILE A 14 5.25 34.75 -12.56
CA ILE A 14 4.64 33.94 -13.64
C ILE A 14 5.02 32.46 -13.49
N LEU A 15 6.30 32.15 -13.26
CA LEU A 15 6.77 30.78 -13.05
C LEU A 15 6.12 30.15 -11.81
N PHE A 16 6.05 30.89 -10.70
CA PHE A 16 5.41 30.42 -9.48
C PHE A 16 3.93 30.08 -9.70
N ASN A 17 3.19 30.96 -10.38
CA ASN A 17 1.79 30.72 -10.71
C ASN A 17 1.62 29.51 -11.65
N ALA A 18 2.47 29.40 -12.68
CA ALA A 18 2.44 28.28 -13.61
C ALA A 18 2.71 26.94 -12.91
N VAL A 19 3.72 26.90 -12.03
CA VAL A 19 4.03 25.70 -11.22
C VAL A 19 2.88 25.39 -10.27
N THR A 20 2.31 26.39 -9.60
CA THR A 20 1.18 26.18 -8.68
C THR A 20 -0.04 25.61 -9.39
N ILE A 21 -0.39 26.14 -10.56
CA ILE A 21 -1.48 25.62 -11.40
C ILE A 21 -1.18 24.18 -11.83
N LEU A 22 0.05 23.90 -12.26
CA LEU A 22 0.46 22.55 -12.64
C LEU A 22 0.35 21.56 -11.47
N LEU A 23 0.80 21.94 -10.27
CA LEU A 23 0.69 21.13 -9.05
C LEU A 23 -0.78 20.88 -8.67
N PHE A 24 -1.62 21.91 -8.82
CA PHE A 24 -3.05 21.79 -8.55
C PHE A 24 -3.74 20.84 -9.52
N VAL A 25 -3.50 20.99 -10.83
CA VAL A 25 -4.06 20.13 -11.88
C VAL A 25 -3.57 18.70 -11.73
N THR A 26 -2.28 18.48 -11.45
CA THR A 26 -1.72 17.13 -11.25
C THR A 26 -2.30 16.46 -10.00
N SER A 27 -2.50 17.20 -8.91
CA SER A 27 -3.20 16.71 -7.71
C SER A 27 -4.65 16.33 -8.03
N LEU A 28 -5.39 17.19 -8.76
CA LEU A 28 -6.78 16.95 -9.12
C LEU A 28 -6.93 15.73 -10.04
N LEU A 29 -6.11 15.64 -11.09
CA LEU A 29 -6.12 14.50 -12.01
C LEU A 29 -5.77 13.20 -11.28
N SER A 30 -4.80 13.23 -10.36
CA SER A 30 -4.45 12.06 -9.55
C SER A 30 -5.56 11.67 -8.57
N TYR A 31 -6.36 12.65 -8.13
CA TYR A 31 -7.50 12.38 -7.29
C TYR A 31 -8.64 11.68 -8.05
N VAL A 32 -8.90 12.09 -9.30
CA VAL A 32 -9.98 11.59 -10.16
C VAL A 32 -9.60 10.31 -10.91
N TYR A 33 -8.44 10.29 -11.55
CA TYR A 33 -7.94 9.16 -12.34
C TYR A 33 -7.14 8.21 -11.47
N GLU A 34 -7.86 7.39 -10.71
CA GLU A 34 -7.24 6.40 -9.84
C GLU A 34 -7.50 4.98 -10.36
N LYS A 35 -6.46 4.32 -10.87
CA LYS A 35 -6.55 2.93 -11.32
C LYS A 35 -6.50 1.96 -10.13
N GLN A 36 -7.20 0.85 -10.26
CA GLN A 36 -7.01 -0.32 -9.40
C GLN A 36 -5.91 -1.21 -9.99
N PRO A 37 -5.19 -1.99 -9.16
CA PRO A 37 -4.25 -2.99 -9.67
C PRO A 37 -5.00 -3.98 -10.56
N SER A 38 -4.38 -4.35 -11.69
CA SER A 38 -4.95 -5.26 -12.68
C SER A 38 -5.05 -6.70 -12.16
N VAL A 39 -4.14 -7.09 -11.27
CA VAL A 39 -4.15 -8.38 -10.58
C VAL A 39 -3.97 -8.15 -9.10
N SER A 40 -4.89 -8.66 -8.27
CA SER A 40 -4.79 -8.62 -6.80
C SER A 40 -5.41 -9.86 -6.16
N ASN A 41 -4.62 -10.92 -6.01
CA ASN A 41 -5.03 -12.13 -5.31
C ASN A 41 -4.16 -12.35 -4.07
N LEU A 42 -4.79 -12.55 -2.92
CA LEU A 42 -4.10 -12.92 -1.69
C LEU A 42 -4.34 -14.41 -1.41
N LYS A 43 -3.27 -15.20 -1.52
CA LYS A 43 -3.29 -16.62 -1.13
C LYS A 43 -2.59 -16.80 0.21
N ILE A 44 -3.19 -17.61 1.07
CA ILE A 44 -2.63 -18.00 2.36
C ILE A 44 -2.10 -19.41 2.20
N VAL A 45 -0.79 -19.57 2.23
CA VAL A 45 -0.13 -20.85 1.94
C VAL A 45 -0.14 -21.75 3.16
N SER A 46 0.16 -21.20 4.34
CA SER A 46 0.10 -21.94 5.59
C SER A 46 -0.04 -21.03 6.80
N LEU A 47 -0.82 -21.48 7.78
CA LEU A 47 -0.90 -20.90 9.11
C LEU A 47 -0.36 -21.94 10.09
N GLN A 48 0.92 -21.86 10.42
CA GLN A 48 1.52 -22.83 11.34
C GLN A 48 1.23 -22.43 12.80
N PRO A 49 0.77 -23.38 13.64
CA PRO A 49 0.64 -23.15 15.06
C PRO A 49 2.01 -23.02 15.73
N PHE A 50 2.04 -22.24 16.81
CA PHE A 50 3.19 -21.97 17.68
C PHE A 50 3.94 -23.26 18.05
N SER A 51 5.21 -23.39 17.64
CA SER A 51 6.16 -24.34 18.24
C SER A 51 7.12 -23.55 19.12
N SER A 52 7.33 -24.01 20.35
CA SER A 52 7.96 -23.27 21.45
C SER A 52 9.41 -22.83 21.21
N GLU A 53 10.06 -23.27 20.12
CA GLU A 53 11.48 -23.01 19.85
C GLU A 53 11.74 -21.76 19.00
N PHE A 54 10.74 -21.23 18.29
CA PHE A 54 10.92 -20.05 17.44
C PHE A 54 9.90 -18.97 17.79
N LYS A 55 10.38 -17.82 18.28
CA LYS A 55 9.57 -16.66 18.70
C LYS A 55 8.80 -16.03 17.53
N GLY A 56 7.67 -16.60 17.13
CA GLY A 56 6.71 -16.01 16.20
C GLY A 56 5.86 -17.07 15.48
N ARG A 57 4.53 -16.90 15.44
CA ARG A 57 3.69 -17.71 14.53
C ARG A 57 4.01 -17.29 13.10
N ASN A 58 4.42 -18.25 12.26
CA ASN A 58 4.73 -18.00 10.85
C ASN A 58 3.46 -18.15 10.01
N ILE A 59 2.96 -17.04 9.48
CA ILE A 59 1.97 -17.06 8.40
C ILE A 59 2.74 -16.87 7.10
N ILE A 60 2.62 -17.85 6.19
CA ILE A 60 3.17 -17.74 4.84
C ILE A 60 2.06 -17.19 3.94
N LEU A 61 2.27 -15.96 3.46
CA LEU A 61 1.37 -15.22 2.59
C LEU A 61 1.96 -15.21 1.19
N ASN A 62 1.15 -15.43 0.17
CA ASN A 62 1.52 -15.21 -1.22
C ASN A 62 0.56 -14.17 -1.82
N PRO A 63 0.86 -12.87 -1.66
CA PRO A 63 0.18 -11.82 -2.39
C PRO A 63 0.66 -11.86 -3.84
N GLN A 64 -0.23 -12.25 -4.76
CA GLN A 64 -0.03 -12.14 -6.20
C GLN A 64 -0.65 -10.81 -6.63
N THR A 65 0.15 -9.76 -6.71
CA THR A 65 -0.35 -8.41 -7.05
C THR A 65 0.58 -7.69 -7.99
N ASP A 66 -0.01 -7.15 -9.06
CA ASP A 66 0.70 -6.25 -9.98
C ASP A 66 0.30 -4.80 -9.70
N LEU A 67 1.27 -4.02 -9.22
CA LEU A 67 1.08 -2.60 -8.90
C LEU A 67 1.42 -1.67 -10.07
N THR A 68 1.80 -2.20 -11.24
CA THR A 68 2.27 -1.39 -12.39
C THR A 68 1.26 -0.32 -12.78
N ASP A 69 -0.01 -0.69 -12.87
CA ASP A 69 -1.10 0.26 -13.23
C ASP A 69 -1.39 1.31 -12.15
N VAL A 70 -1.03 1.02 -10.89
CA VAL A 70 -1.24 1.92 -9.75
C VAL A 70 -0.15 3.00 -9.72
N PHE A 71 1.07 2.69 -10.19
CA PHE A 71 2.18 3.65 -10.26
C PHE A 71 2.08 4.58 -11.48
N HIS A 72 1.18 5.55 -11.43
CA HIS A 72 1.18 6.67 -12.37
C HIS A 72 2.25 7.72 -12.01
N LEU A 73 2.40 8.75 -12.86
CA LEU A 73 3.48 9.75 -12.75
C LEU A 73 3.60 10.41 -11.38
N ASN A 74 2.46 10.65 -10.70
CA ASN A 74 2.37 11.33 -9.42
C ASN A 74 2.42 10.37 -8.21
N VAL A 75 2.59 9.05 -8.38
CA VAL A 75 2.78 8.14 -7.23
C VAL A 75 4.25 8.06 -6.86
N LYS A 76 4.56 8.38 -5.60
CA LYS A 76 5.91 8.29 -5.04
C LYS A 76 6.20 6.89 -4.51
N GLN A 77 5.31 6.39 -3.66
CA GLN A 77 5.45 5.10 -2.99
C GLN A 77 4.08 4.56 -2.60
N ILE A 78 3.99 3.24 -2.44
CA ILE A 78 2.84 2.54 -1.90
C ILE A 78 3.30 1.77 -0.68
N PHE A 79 2.69 2.04 0.47
CA PHE A 79 2.82 1.18 1.65
C PHE A 79 1.83 0.05 1.50
N LEU A 80 2.32 -1.10 1.04
CA LEU A 80 1.52 -2.31 0.87
C LEU A 80 1.54 -3.09 2.19
N TYR A 81 0.39 -3.52 2.67
CA TYR A 81 0.29 -4.23 3.93
C TYR A 81 -0.86 -5.22 3.93
N VAL A 82 -0.72 -6.26 4.75
CA VAL A 82 -1.78 -7.24 5.00
C VAL A 82 -2.30 -7.04 6.41
N LYS A 83 -3.62 -6.88 6.48
CA LYS A 83 -4.37 -6.76 7.73
C LYS A 83 -5.14 -8.03 7.99
N MET A 84 -4.98 -8.56 9.19
CA MET A 84 -5.70 -9.71 9.70
C MET A 84 -6.87 -9.24 10.57
N ILE A 85 -8.03 -9.86 10.38
CA ILE A 85 -9.28 -9.53 11.06
C ILE A 85 -9.90 -10.83 11.58
N ALA A 86 -10.07 -10.94 12.90
CA ALA A 86 -10.78 -12.05 13.53
C ALA A 86 -11.72 -11.51 14.62
N GLY A 87 -13.03 -11.58 14.37
CA GLY A 87 -14.02 -10.89 15.19
C GLY A 87 -13.74 -9.38 15.22
N ASP A 88 -13.63 -8.82 16.43
CA ASP A 88 -13.34 -7.39 16.64
C ASP A 88 -11.85 -7.04 16.59
N LYS A 89 -10.96 -8.04 16.61
CA LYS A 89 -9.51 -7.82 16.60
C LYS A 89 -9.01 -7.60 15.18
N LYS A 90 -8.21 -6.55 15.01
CA LYS A 90 -7.66 -6.10 13.72
C LYS A 90 -6.19 -5.75 13.89
N GLU A 91 -5.31 -6.49 13.23
CA GLU A 91 -3.85 -6.27 13.33
C GLU A 91 -3.16 -6.39 11.97
N MET A 92 -2.06 -5.66 11.82
CA MET A 92 -1.21 -5.74 10.63
C MET A 92 -0.18 -6.85 10.83
N ILE A 93 -0.11 -7.80 9.90
CA ILE A 93 0.79 -8.97 10.00
C ILE A 93 2.01 -8.85 9.11
N TRP A 94 1.89 -8.10 8.02
CA TRP A 94 2.95 -7.91 7.04
C TRP A 94 2.83 -6.55 6.40
N SER A 95 3.98 -5.97 6.06
CA SER A 95 4.05 -4.74 5.28
C SER A 95 5.33 -4.70 4.45
N GLN A 96 5.25 -3.97 3.35
CA GLN A 96 6.37 -3.63 2.48
C GLN A 96 6.10 -2.26 1.85
N ILE A 97 7.14 -1.43 1.80
CA ILE A 97 7.09 -0.19 1.03
C ILE A 97 7.58 -0.51 -0.38
N VAL A 98 6.74 -0.22 -1.37
CA VAL A 98 7.10 -0.30 -2.79
C VAL A 98 7.30 1.12 -3.28
N GLN A 99 8.47 1.42 -3.81
CA GLN A 99 8.80 2.72 -4.38
C GLN A 99 8.63 2.70 -5.90
N LYS A 100 8.61 3.89 -6.52
CA LYS A 100 8.47 4.06 -7.97
C LYS A 100 9.53 3.30 -8.80
N ASN A 101 10.73 3.07 -8.27
CA ASN A 101 11.80 2.38 -8.99
C ASN A 101 11.90 0.87 -8.70
N ASP A 102 11.09 0.35 -7.77
CA ASP A 102 11.13 -1.07 -7.38
C ASP A 102 10.43 -1.98 -8.39
N ILE A 103 10.58 -3.30 -8.24
CA ILE A 103 9.79 -4.27 -8.99
C ILE A 103 8.32 -4.17 -8.55
N LYS A 104 7.40 -4.02 -9.51
CA LYS A 104 5.96 -3.79 -9.26
C LYS A 104 5.12 -5.05 -9.22
N ASN A 105 5.64 -6.14 -9.77
CA ASN A 105 5.03 -7.44 -9.67
C ASN A 105 5.49 -8.11 -8.37
N ILE A 106 4.54 -8.41 -7.50
CA ILE A 106 4.76 -9.12 -6.25
C ILE A 106 4.09 -10.48 -6.41
N ASP A 107 4.91 -11.53 -6.50
CA ASP A 107 4.46 -12.92 -6.71
C ASP A 107 5.16 -13.91 -5.77
N LYS A 108 5.95 -13.40 -4.82
CA LYS A 108 6.74 -14.19 -3.88
C LYS A 108 5.96 -14.49 -2.62
N SER A 109 6.22 -15.65 -2.03
CA SER A 109 5.74 -15.99 -0.70
C SER A 109 6.56 -15.25 0.36
N PHE A 110 5.88 -14.61 1.31
CA PHE A 110 6.46 -13.90 2.44
C PHE A 110 6.03 -14.52 3.76
N VAL A 111 6.92 -14.47 4.74
CA VAL A 111 6.59 -14.71 6.15
C VAL A 111 6.11 -13.39 6.76
N ASN A 112 5.22 -13.45 7.75
CA ASN A 112 4.79 -12.28 8.49
C ASN A 112 5.98 -11.56 9.15
N ASN A 113 5.97 -10.23 9.08
CA ASN A 113 7.01 -9.37 9.66
C ASN A 113 6.62 -8.88 11.06
N TYR A 114 5.35 -9.00 11.45
CA TYR A 114 4.84 -8.57 12.74
C TYR A 114 4.29 -9.74 13.55
N ARG A 115 4.38 -9.60 14.88
CA ARG A 115 3.64 -10.46 15.82
C ARG A 115 2.18 -10.03 15.83
N PHE A 116 1.30 -11.00 15.99
CA PHE A 116 -0.13 -10.77 16.01
C PHE A 116 -0.83 -11.60 17.10
N PHE A 117 -2.08 -11.26 17.40
CA PHE A 117 -2.88 -11.88 18.44
C PHE A 117 -3.07 -13.39 18.23
N GLU A 118 -3.28 -14.12 19.32
CA GLU A 118 -3.60 -15.54 19.23
C GLU A 118 -4.96 -15.77 18.59
N ILE A 119 -4.97 -16.55 17.51
CA ILE A 119 -6.18 -16.91 16.79
C ILE A 119 -6.74 -18.20 17.41
N PRO A 120 -7.99 -18.21 17.89
CA PRO A 120 -8.63 -19.43 18.37
C PRO A 120 -8.87 -20.42 17.24
N LYS A 121 -8.69 -21.72 17.51
CA LYS A 121 -9.01 -22.80 16.54
C LYS A 121 -10.47 -22.73 16.11
N GLY A 122 -10.77 -23.07 14.87
CA GLY A 122 -12.14 -23.04 14.33
C GLY A 122 -12.68 -21.66 13.98
N THR A 123 -11.91 -20.58 14.24
CA THR A 123 -12.33 -19.21 13.92
C THR A 123 -12.11 -18.91 12.44
N ASN A 124 -13.04 -18.16 11.84
CA ASN A 124 -12.86 -17.58 10.52
C ASN A 124 -12.02 -16.30 10.64
N VAL A 125 -10.90 -16.26 9.92
CA VAL A 125 -10.00 -15.11 9.88
C VAL A 125 -10.06 -14.51 8.48
N SER A 126 -10.35 -13.22 8.40
CA SER A 126 -10.27 -12.47 7.14
C SER A 126 -8.91 -11.80 7.02
N PHE A 127 -8.32 -11.87 5.84
CA PHE A 127 -7.09 -11.19 5.48
C PHE A 127 -7.38 -10.19 4.38
N GLU A 128 -6.97 -8.94 4.59
CA GLU A 128 -7.15 -7.84 3.66
C GLU A 128 -5.77 -7.37 3.19
N LEU A 129 -5.51 -7.51 1.89
CA LEU A 129 -4.37 -6.88 1.25
C LEU A 129 -4.76 -5.44 0.91
N ARG A 130 -4.04 -4.49 1.50
CA ARG A 130 -4.28 -3.06 1.35
C ARG A 130 -3.03 -2.33 0.89
N GLY A 131 -3.22 -1.22 0.18
CA GLY A 131 -2.17 -0.32 -0.24
C GLY A 131 -2.51 1.11 0.14
N CYS A 132 -1.64 1.73 0.93
CA CYS A 132 -1.69 3.16 1.21
C CYS A 132 -0.80 3.89 0.20
N ILE A 133 -1.43 4.63 -0.73
CA ILE A 133 -0.80 5.28 -1.86
C ILE A 133 -0.37 6.69 -1.45
N PHE A 134 0.92 6.99 -1.59
CA PHE A 134 1.51 8.29 -1.29
C PHE A 134 1.88 9.00 -2.60
N PRO A 135 1.16 10.08 -2.97
CA PRO A 135 1.52 10.86 -4.13
C PRO A 135 2.70 11.81 -3.86
N PHE A 136 3.34 12.35 -4.90
CA PHE A 136 4.26 13.48 -4.75
C PHE A 136 3.51 14.76 -4.37
N VAL A 137 2.30 14.94 -4.92
CA VAL A 137 1.44 16.10 -4.68
C VAL A 137 0.01 15.62 -4.48
N GLY A 138 -0.62 16.01 -3.37
CA GLY A 138 -2.00 15.67 -3.05
C GLY A 138 -2.14 14.84 -1.78
N LEU A 139 -3.27 14.14 -1.65
CA LEU A 139 -3.65 13.40 -0.45
C LEU A 139 -3.27 11.93 -0.52
N THR A 140 -2.82 11.39 0.60
CA THR A 140 -2.61 9.95 0.80
C THR A 140 -3.95 9.22 0.84
N LYS A 141 -4.04 8.06 0.17
CA LYS A 141 -5.27 7.25 0.10
C LYS A 141 -5.00 5.80 0.50
N ASP A 142 -5.85 5.25 1.35
CA ASP A 142 -5.84 3.82 1.68
C ASP A 142 -6.82 3.07 0.78
N LYS A 143 -6.36 1.96 0.20
CA LYS A 143 -7.16 1.13 -0.71
C LYS A 143 -7.10 -0.33 -0.34
N LEU A 144 -8.24 -1.00 -0.47
CA LEU A 144 -8.34 -2.46 -0.41
C LEU A 144 -8.11 -3.02 -1.81
N PHE A 145 -7.15 -3.95 -1.94
CA PHE A 145 -6.86 -4.62 -3.21
C PHE A 145 -7.45 -6.02 -3.28
N SER A 146 -7.37 -6.77 -2.18
CA SER A 146 -7.89 -8.14 -2.13
C SER A 146 -8.34 -8.47 -0.71
N LYS A 147 -9.33 -9.34 -0.60
CA LYS A 147 -9.82 -9.86 0.67
C LYS A 147 -10.03 -11.36 0.53
N THR A 148 -9.50 -12.12 1.47
CA THR A 148 -9.68 -13.57 1.53
C THR A 148 -10.05 -14.00 2.94
N THR A 149 -10.84 -15.05 3.08
CA THR A 149 -11.23 -15.61 4.36
C THR A 149 -10.66 -17.01 4.50
N TYR A 150 -9.99 -17.26 5.61
CA TYR A 150 -9.39 -18.55 5.93
C TYR A 150 -10.00 -19.09 7.21
N LYS A 151 -10.48 -20.33 7.16
CA LYS A 151 -10.98 -21.04 8.33
C LYS A 151 -9.84 -21.80 8.99
N VAL A 152 -9.55 -21.47 10.24
CA VAL A 152 -8.50 -22.17 11.00
C VAL A 152 -8.99 -23.59 11.30
N PRO A 153 -8.25 -24.64 10.93
CA PRO A 153 -8.65 -26.02 11.18
C PRO A 153 -8.76 -26.31 12.67
N ILE A 154 -9.73 -27.15 13.03
CA ILE A 154 -9.90 -27.70 14.38
C ILE A 154 -9.19 -29.05 14.36
N HIS A 155 -7.92 -29.07 14.80
CA HIS A 155 -7.21 -30.30 15.13
C HIS A 155 -7.13 -30.43 16.65
#